data_AF-A0A1V4SR39-F1
#
_entry.id   AF-A0A1V4SR39-F1
#
_cell.length_a   1.000
_cell.length_b   1.000
_cell.length_c   1.000
_cell.angle_alpha   90.00
_cell.angle_beta   90.00
_cell.angle_gamma   90.00
#
_symmetry.space_group_name_H-M   'P 1'
#
loop_
_entity.id
_entity.type
_entity.pdbx_description
1 polymer ?
#
loop_
_entity_poly.entity_id
_entity_poly.type
_entity_poly.pdbx_seq_one_letter_code
_entity_poly.pdbx_strand_id
1 'polypeptide(L)'
;MTPDEFRQKQSLPTPAKFVHAEIKAYEYRDWAEAHGYNICVSIGGLDSLTLYYFLKSLNIDVVPVSVSSLEDKSIQKIHEQIPGIQILKPYKSKVEVIEEFGFPVISKAKARKIENLQKPNNPKQTFIHAIMTGDMGEQGKFQHSNKIKLPDKWIQLFGGLYAEHRPEIPWEYAQCKGCAPFNVSPECCKWMKEKPCEDWQKANNMIPYLGLGI
;
A
#
# COMPACT_ATOMS: atom_id res chain seq x y z
N MET A 1 -6.44 8.29 17.35
CA MET A 1 -5.17 8.81 17.88
C MET A 1 -4.94 10.18 17.28
N THR A 2 -4.79 11.20 18.11
CA THR A 2 -4.44 12.55 17.65
C THR A 2 -2.95 12.64 17.29
N PRO A 3 -2.51 13.64 16.49
CA PRO A 3 -1.08 13.85 16.24
C PRO A 3 -0.24 14.03 17.51
N ASP A 4 -0.83 14.60 18.57
CA ASP A 4 -0.14 14.83 19.85
C ASP A 4 0.02 13.53 20.64
N GLU A 5 -1.02 12.70 20.70
CA GLU A 5 -0.94 11.35 21.28
C GLU A 5 0.12 10.50 20.56
N PHE A 6 0.20 10.62 19.24
CA PHE A 6 1.20 9.92 18.45
C PHE A 6 2.63 10.38 18.79
N ARG A 7 2.86 11.71 18.85
CA ARG A 7 4.15 12.28 19.25
C ARG A 7 4.55 11.85 20.67
N GLN A 8 3.61 11.84 21.60
CA GLN A 8 3.87 11.39 22.96
C GLN A 8 4.32 9.93 23.00
N LYS A 9 3.64 9.04 22.27
CA LYS A 9 4.05 7.62 22.15
C LYS A 9 5.42 7.45 21.50
N GLN A 10 5.74 8.26 20.49
CA GLN A 10 7.06 8.25 19.87
C GLN A 10 8.17 8.72 20.83
N SER A 11 7.87 9.64 21.75
CA SER A 11 8.84 10.12 22.75
C SER A 11 9.08 9.17 23.93
N LEU A 12 8.33 8.06 24.03
CA LEU A 12 8.51 7.11 25.10
C LEU A 12 9.92 6.49 25.10
N PRO A 13 10.51 6.23 26.28
CA PRO A 13 11.74 5.46 26.37
C PRO A 13 11.59 4.07 25.73
N THR A 14 12.68 3.56 25.15
CA THR A 14 12.69 2.26 24.48
C THR A 14 12.11 1.11 25.33
N PRO A 15 12.42 0.98 26.64
CA PRO A 15 11.80 -0.06 27.47
C PRO A 15 10.27 0.02 27.53
N ALA A 16 9.71 1.23 27.60
CA ALA A 16 8.26 1.43 27.62
C ALA A 16 7.63 1.05 26.27
N LYS A 17 8.33 1.28 25.16
CA LYS A 17 7.90 0.85 23.82
C LYS A 17 7.87 -0.67 23.69
N PHE A 18 8.86 -1.39 24.24
CA PHE A 18 8.85 -2.85 24.25
C PHE A 18 7.68 -3.41 25.04
N VAL A 19 7.43 -2.90 26.26
CA VAL A 19 6.28 -3.30 27.07
C VAL A 19 4.97 -3.03 26.32
N HIS A 20 4.85 -1.87 25.66
CA HIS A 20 3.67 -1.56 24.86
C HIS A 20 3.47 -2.54 23.70
N ALA A 21 4.55 -2.86 22.97
CA ALA A 21 4.51 -3.78 21.85
C ALA A 21 4.15 -5.21 22.30
N GLU A 22 4.66 -5.65 23.45
CA GLU A 22 4.35 -6.95 24.05
C GLU A 22 2.87 -7.05 24.43
N ILE A 23 2.34 -6.05 25.13
CA ILE A 23 0.91 -5.98 25.47
C ILE A 23 0.05 -6.07 24.21
N LYS A 24 0.40 -5.30 23.16
CA LYS A 24 -0.36 -5.31 21.90
C LYS A 24 -0.26 -6.65 21.17
N ALA A 25 0.89 -7.32 21.25
CA ALA A 25 1.05 -8.64 20.67
C ALA A 25 0.11 -9.65 21.35
N TYR A 26 0.08 -9.70 22.69
CA TYR A 26 -0.81 -10.60 23.42
C TYR A 26 -2.29 -10.25 23.24
N GLU A 27 -2.68 -8.97 23.33
CA GLU A 27 -4.07 -8.55 23.09
C GLU A 27 -4.58 -9.00 21.72
N TYR A 28 -3.75 -8.90 20.68
CA TYR A 28 -4.13 -9.35 19.35
C TYR A 28 -4.23 -10.87 19.26
N ARG A 29 -3.32 -11.61 19.91
CA ARG A 29 -3.39 -13.07 19.99
C ARG A 29 -4.68 -13.51 20.67
N ASP A 30 -4.96 -12.97 21.85
CA ASP A 30 -6.12 -13.33 22.67
C ASP A 30 -7.42 -13.00 21.94
N TRP A 31 -7.45 -11.86 21.24
CA TRP A 31 -8.56 -11.53 20.36
C TRP A 31 -8.71 -12.55 19.23
N ALA A 32 -7.63 -12.94 18.55
CA ALA A 32 -7.70 -13.91 17.45
C ALA A 32 -8.20 -15.28 17.94
N GLU A 33 -7.69 -15.76 19.06
CA GLU A 33 -8.12 -17.01 19.70
C GLU A 33 -9.60 -16.97 20.10
N ALA A 34 -10.04 -15.89 20.75
CA ALA A 34 -11.44 -15.71 21.15
C ALA A 34 -12.42 -15.67 19.96
N HIS A 35 -11.93 -15.32 18.76
CA HIS A 35 -12.71 -15.30 17.53
C HIS A 35 -12.47 -16.53 16.65
N GLY A 36 -11.72 -17.53 17.14
CA GLY A 36 -11.48 -18.79 16.45
C GLY A 36 -10.56 -18.69 15.23
N TYR A 37 -9.68 -17.68 15.18
CA TYR A 37 -8.68 -17.52 14.12
C TYR A 37 -7.33 -18.12 14.51
N ASN A 38 -6.66 -18.73 13.54
CA ASN A 38 -5.23 -19.00 13.63
C ASN A 38 -4.45 -17.73 13.25
N ILE A 39 -3.18 -17.66 13.66
CA ILE A 39 -2.37 -16.45 13.46
C ILE A 39 -1.20 -16.72 12.52
N CYS A 40 -1.00 -15.80 11.59
CA CYS A 40 0.16 -15.78 10.72
C CYS A 40 0.89 -14.43 10.84
N VAL A 41 2.09 -14.35 10.27
CA VAL A 41 2.82 -13.08 10.12
C VAL A 41 3.33 -12.96 8.69
N SER A 42 2.99 -11.86 8.03
CA SER A 42 3.46 -11.57 6.68
C SER A 42 4.89 -11.06 6.73
N ILE A 43 5.84 -11.83 6.19
CA ILE A 43 7.26 -11.48 6.17
C ILE A 43 7.72 -11.06 4.78
N GLY A 44 8.53 -10.00 4.74
CA GLY A 44 9.15 -9.43 3.54
C GLY A 44 10.52 -8.85 3.91
N GLY A 45 10.55 -7.62 4.44
CA GLY A 45 11.79 -6.94 4.81
C GLY A 45 12.08 -6.93 6.32
N LEU A 46 13.01 -6.06 6.72
CA LEU A 46 13.50 -5.90 8.09
C LEU A 46 12.38 -5.76 9.12
N ASP A 47 11.43 -4.86 8.92
CA ASP A 47 10.38 -4.57 9.90
C ASP A 47 9.54 -5.82 10.22
N SER A 48 9.15 -6.54 9.17
CA SER A 48 8.36 -7.77 9.30
C SER A 48 9.16 -8.97 9.82
N LEU A 49 10.45 -9.04 9.50
CA LEU A 49 11.36 -10.05 10.08
C LEU A 49 11.55 -9.78 11.57
N THR A 50 11.73 -8.52 11.95
CA THR A 50 11.84 -8.07 13.34
C THR A 50 10.58 -8.44 14.11
N LEU A 51 9.40 -8.18 13.53
CA LEU A 51 8.12 -8.59 14.11
C LEU A 51 8.03 -10.10 14.31
N TYR A 52 8.42 -10.91 13.32
CA TYR A 52 8.42 -12.37 13.46
C TYR A 52 9.29 -12.85 14.63
N TYR A 53 10.53 -12.37 14.72
CA TYR A 53 11.43 -12.76 15.82
C TYR A 53 10.99 -12.20 17.18
N PHE A 54 10.39 -11.00 17.20
CA PHE A 54 9.78 -10.45 18.40
C PHE A 54 8.64 -11.33 18.90
N LEU A 55 7.70 -11.72 18.04
CA LEU A 55 6.60 -12.62 18.41
C LEU A 55 7.11 -13.98 18.89
N LYS A 56 8.13 -14.55 18.24
CA LYS A 56 8.78 -15.79 18.70
C LYS A 56 9.44 -15.62 20.06
N SER A 57 10.06 -14.47 20.36
CA SER A 57 10.64 -14.21 21.70
C SER A 57 9.60 -14.18 22.82
N LEU A 58 8.34 -13.87 22.48
CA LEU A 58 7.19 -13.89 23.39
C LEU A 58 6.50 -15.26 23.44
N ASN A 59 7.05 -16.28 22.78
CA ASN A 59 6.42 -17.61 22.61
C ASN A 59 5.01 -17.54 21.97
N ILE A 60 4.75 -16.53 21.13
CA ILE A 60 3.52 -16.46 20.35
C ILE A 60 3.75 -17.28 19.08
N ASP A 61 3.04 -18.40 18.94
CA ASP A 61 3.16 -19.24 17.76
C ASP A 61 2.41 -18.61 16.58
N VAL A 62 3.16 -18.36 15.51
CA VAL A 62 2.67 -17.71 14.29
C VAL A 62 3.25 -18.42 13.08
N VAL A 63 2.42 -18.60 12.06
CA VAL A 63 2.88 -19.13 10.78
C VAL A 63 3.51 -18.01 9.95
N PRO A 64 4.82 -18.06 9.65
CA PRO A 64 5.44 -17.06 8.78
C PRO A 64 4.98 -17.30 7.33
N VAL A 65 4.54 -16.25 6.63
CA VAL A 65 4.08 -16.32 5.23
C VAL A 65 4.74 -15.22 4.39
N SER A 66 5.18 -15.56 3.18
CA SER A 66 5.87 -14.61 2.29
C SER A 66 5.59 -14.88 0.82
N VAL A 67 5.57 -13.81 0.01
CA VAL A 67 5.77 -13.89 -1.44
C VAL A 67 7.24 -13.60 -1.75
N SER A 68 8.12 -14.48 -1.29
CA SER A 68 9.57 -14.22 -1.22
C SER A 68 10.22 -13.92 -2.58
N SER A 69 9.63 -14.38 -3.69
CA SER A 69 10.13 -14.11 -5.04
C SER A 69 10.17 -12.63 -5.41
N LEU A 70 9.43 -11.78 -4.69
CA LEU A 70 9.38 -10.34 -4.90
C LEU A 70 10.49 -9.57 -4.18
N GLU A 71 11.07 -10.18 -3.15
CA GLU A 71 12.07 -9.55 -2.29
C GLU A 71 13.48 -9.68 -2.89
N ASP A 72 14.45 -8.93 -2.37
CA ASP A 72 15.84 -9.02 -2.80
C ASP A 72 16.45 -10.42 -2.53
N LYS A 73 17.47 -10.81 -3.30
CA LYS A 73 18.13 -12.11 -3.15
C LYS A 73 18.76 -12.31 -1.77
N SER A 74 19.24 -11.26 -1.11
CA SER A 74 19.75 -11.34 0.26
C SER A 74 18.64 -11.71 1.26
N ILE A 75 17.44 -11.16 1.07
CA ILE A 75 16.26 -11.42 1.90
C ILE A 75 15.69 -12.82 1.62
N GLN A 76 15.68 -13.27 0.36
CA GLN A 76 15.30 -14.64 0.00
C GLN A 76 16.11 -15.69 0.77
N LYS A 77 17.44 -15.48 0.90
CA LYS A 77 18.31 -16.37 1.68
C LYS A 77 17.97 -16.40 3.17
N ILE A 78 17.47 -15.28 3.73
CA ILE A 78 17.00 -15.23 5.12
C ILE A 78 15.69 -16.00 5.24
N HIS A 79 14.76 -15.80 4.30
CA HIS A 79 13.49 -16.53 4.27
C HIS A 79 13.68 -18.05 4.21
N GLU A 80 14.63 -18.54 3.42
CA GLU A 80 15.00 -19.96 3.32
C GLU A 80 15.44 -20.58 4.66
N GLN A 81 15.94 -19.75 5.60
CA GLN A 81 16.38 -20.19 6.92
C GLN A 81 15.26 -20.20 7.96
N ILE A 82 14.08 -19.67 7.65
CA ILE A 82 12.94 -19.58 8.59
C ILE A 82 12.15 -20.89 8.57
N PRO A 83 12.13 -21.66 9.69
CA PRO A 83 11.39 -22.90 9.73
C PRO A 83 9.88 -22.69 9.56
N GLY A 84 9.23 -23.54 8.76
CA GLY A 84 7.78 -23.53 8.59
C GLY A 84 7.22 -22.36 7.74
N ILE A 85 8.08 -21.58 7.10
CA ILE A 85 7.66 -20.48 6.23
C ILE A 85 6.81 -20.95 5.05
N GLN A 86 5.68 -20.30 4.86
CA GLN A 86 4.77 -20.51 3.73
C GLN A 86 5.17 -19.58 2.58
N ILE A 87 5.79 -20.13 1.55
CA ILE A 87 6.18 -19.40 0.35
C ILE A 87 5.03 -19.43 -0.66
N LEU A 88 4.39 -18.28 -0.84
CA LEU A 88 3.33 -18.10 -1.82
C LEU A 88 3.89 -17.61 -3.15
N LYS A 89 3.17 -17.90 -4.24
CA LYS A 89 3.48 -17.41 -5.58
C LYS A 89 2.60 -16.21 -5.93
N PRO A 90 3.16 -15.17 -6.58
CA PRO A 90 2.36 -14.13 -7.22
C PRO A 90 1.31 -14.74 -8.15
N TYR A 91 0.11 -14.16 -8.20
CA TYR A 91 -0.89 -14.58 -9.20
C TYR A 91 -0.60 -14.05 -10.59
N LYS A 92 0.18 -12.95 -10.68
CA LYS A 92 0.70 -12.41 -11.92
C LYS A 92 2.16 -12.03 -11.74
N SER A 93 2.95 -12.24 -12.77
CA SER A 93 4.32 -11.75 -12.87
C SER A 93 4.36 -10.22 -13.02
N LYS A 94 5.55 -9.64 -12.83
CA LYS A 94 5.77 -8.20 -13.06
C LYS A 94 5.40 -7.77 -14.48
N VAL A 95 5.68 -8.61 -15.47
CA VAL A 95 5.43 -8.34 -16.89
C VAL A 95 3.92 -8.32 -17.15
N GLU A 96 3.21 -9.37 -16.74
CA GLU A 96 1.74 -9.45 -16.89
C GLU A 96 1.03 -8.26 -16.21
N VAL A 97 1.49 -7.86 -15.03
CA VAL A 97 0.93 -6.68 -14.34
C VAL A 97 1.11 -5.40 -15.15
N ILE A 98 2.30 -5.18 -15.72
CA ILE A 98 2.61 -3.98 -16.49
C ILE A 98 1.82 -3.97 -17.81
N GLU A 99 1.72 -5.11 -18.48
CA GLU A 99 1.00 -5.25 -19.74
C GLU A 99 -0.52 -5.10 -19.56
N GLU A 100 -1.10 -5.69 -18.52
CA GLU A 100 -2.54 -5.66 -18.28
C GLU A 100 -3.03 -4.38 -17.60
N PHE A 101 -2.28 -3.85 -16.62
CA PHE A 101 -2.74 -2.73 -15.79
C PHE A 101 -1.93 -1.45 -16.00
N GLY A 102 -0.61 -1.58 -16.23
CA GLY A 102 0.30 -0.46 -16.38
C GLY A 102 1.33 -0.33 -15.25
N PHE A 103 2.14 0.72 -15.35
CA PHE A 103 3.30 0.91 -14.51
C PHE A 103 2.95 1.43 -13.11
N PRO A 104 3.57 0.89 -12.04
CA PRO A 104 3.37 1.36 -10.68
C PRO A 104 4.26 2.57 -10.36
N VAL A 105 3.91 3.74 -10.89
CA VAL A 105 4.74 4.94 -10.72
C VAL A 105 4.33 5.78 -9.50
N ILE A 106 5.34 6.40 -8.88
CA ILE A 106 5.24 7.41 -7.82
C ILE A 106 4.73 6.88 -6.46
N SER A 107 3.43 6.58 -6.34
CA SER A 107 2.83 6.01 -5.13
C SER A 107 1.44 5.43 -5.45
N LYS A 108 0.96 4.45 -4.68
CA LYS A 108 -0.36 3.83 -4.87
C LYS A 108 -1.49 4.88 -4.99
N ALA A 109 -1.45 5.91 -4.14
CA ALA A 109 -2.43 6.99 -4.15
C ALA A 109 -2.34 7.87 -5.42
N LYS A 110 -1.13 8.22 -5.88
CA LYS A 110 -0.95 9.06 -7.08
C LYS A 110 -1.21 8.26 -8.36
N ALA A 111 -0.74 7.02 -8.42
CA ALA A 111 -1.03 6.09 -9.51
C ALA A 111 -2.54 5.91 -9.70
N ARG A 112 -3.31 5.78 -8.62
CA ARG A 112 -4.78 5.73 -8.69
C ARG A 112 -5.41 7.01 -9.26
N LYS A 113 -4.87 8.19 -8.94
CA LYS A 113 -5.35 9.45 -9.54
C LYS A 113 -5.03 9.49 -11.04
N ILE A 114 -3.80 9.14 -11.43
CA ILE A 114 -3.36 9.08 -12.82
C ILE A 114 -4.19 8.09 -13.62
N GLU A 115 -4.45 6.90 -13.09
CA GLU A 115 -5.30 5.88 -13.74
C GLU A 115 -6.71 6.43 -14.04
N ASN A 116 -7.25 7.31 -13.19
CA ASN A 116 -8.53 7.96 -13.44
C ASN A 116 -8.44 9.04 -14.54
N LEU A 117 -7.33 9.79 -14.59
CA LEU A 117 -7.06 10.79 -15.63
C LEU A 117 -6.81 10.15 -17.01
N GLN A 118 -6.29 8.92 -17.06
CA GLN A 118 -6.03 8.21 -18.32
C GLN A 118 -7.28 7.55 -18.93
N LYS A 119 -8.40 7.52 -18.19
CA LYS A 119 -9.69 7.00 -18.70
C LYS A 119 -10.46 8.13 -19.36
N PRO A 120 -10.76 8.06 -20.67
CA PRO A 120 -11.61 9.06 -21.32
C PRO A 120 -13.04 8.98 -20.76
N ASN A 121 -13.72 10.13 -20.68
CA ASN A 121 -15.12 10.22 -20.22
C ASN A 121 -15.37 9.52 -18.87
N ASN A 122 -14.44 9.66 -17.92
CA ASN A 122 -14.55 9.00 -16.61
C ASN A 122 -15.82 9.50 -15.89
N PRO A 123 -16.72 8.61 -15.42
CA PRO A 123 -17.98 9.03 -14.79
C PRO A 123 -17.76 9.84 -13.50
N LYS A 124 -16.58 9.76 -12.89
CA LYS A 124 -16.24 10.46 -11.65
C LYS A 124 -15.74 11.89 -11.92
N GLN A 125 -16.51 12.68 -12.65
CA GLN A 125 -16.12 14.03 -13.08
C GLN A 125 -15.73 14.95 -11.91
N THR A 126 -16.46 14.91 -10.78
CA THR A 126 -16.09 15.68 -9.57
C THR A 126 -14.73 15.28 -9.00
N PHE A 127 -14.36 14.01 -9.11
CA PHE A 127 -13.06 13.51 -8.66
C PHE A 127 -11.96 13.91 -9.64
N ILE A 128 -12.22 13.85 -10.95
CA ILE A 128 -11.30 14.36 -11.99
C ILE A 128 -11.02 15.85 -11.77
N HIS A 129 -12.06 16.65 -11.60
CA HIS A 129 -11.95 18.07 -11.28
C HIS A 129 -11.06 18.29 -10.05
N ALA A 130 -11.35 17.61 -8.94
CA ALA A 130 -10.55 17.73 -7.72
C ALA A 130 -9.09 17.30 -7.88
N ILE A 131 -8.81 16.29 -8.71
CA ILE A 131 -7.43 15.90 -9.05
C ILE A 131 -6.73 17.02 -9.83
N MET A 132 -7.41 17.64 -10.79
CA MET A 132 -6.85 18.65 -11.69
C MET A 132 -6.66 20.01 -11.01
N THR A 133 -7.65 20.49 -10.27
CA THR A 133 -7.67 21.84 -9.69
C THR A 133 -7.31 21.87 -8.21
N GLY A 134 -7.65 20.80 -7.48
CA GLY A 134 -7.60 20.76 -6.01
C GLY A 134 -8.93 21.14 -5.35
N ASP A 135 -9.92 21.59 -6.12
CA ASP A 135 -11.23 22.01 -5.63
C ASP A 135 -12.17 20.82 -5.53
N MET A 136 -12.74 20.61 -4.34
CA MET A 136 -13.62 19.47 -4.07
C MET A 136 -15.08 19.84 -4.31
N GLY A 137 -15.92 18.83 -4.60
CA GLY A 137 -17.37 18.99 -4.65
C GLY A 137 -18.03 19.00 -3.27
N GLU A 138 -19.33 18.75 -3.23
CA GLU A 138 -20.17 18.76 -2.02
C GLU A 138 -19.63 17.86 -0.90
N GLN A 139 -19.15 16.65 -1.24
CA GLN A 139 -18.55 15.72 -0.27
C GLN A 139 -17.31 16.30 0.43
N GLY A 140 -16.56 17.18 -0.24
CA GLY A 140 -15.44 17.90 0.33
C GLY A 140 -15.81 19.28 0.87
N LYS A 141 -17.12 19.56 1.06
CA LYS A 141 -17.65 20.86 1.51
C LYS A 141 -17.15 22.03 0.66
N PHE A 142 -16.93 21.81 -0.64
CA PHE A 142 -16.42 22.82 -1.57
C PHE A 142 -15.08 23.44 -1.16
N GLN A 143 -14.26 22.69 -0.40
CA GLN A 143 -12.95 23.16 0.04
C GLN A 143 -11.86 22.87 -1.00
N HIS A 144 -10.81 23.69 -0.97
CA HIS A 144 -9.59 23.45 -1.73
C HIS A 144 -8.61 22.57 -0.94
N SER A 145 -8.00 21.57 -1.59
CA SER A 145 -7.01 20.70 -0.96
C SER A 145 -5.85 20.35 -1.89
N ASN A 146 -4.66 20.81 -1.51
CA ASN A 146 -3.42 20.42 -2.18
C ASN A 146 -3.10 18.92 -2.05
N LYS A 147 -3.74 18.20 -1.12
CA LYS A 147 -3.58 16.75 -0.98
C LYS A 147 -4.38 15.98 -2.03
N ILE A 148 -5.55 16.49 -2.44
CA ILE A 148 -6.36 15.86 -3.49
C ILE A 148 -5.84 16.22 -4.88
N LYS A 149 -5.37 17.46 -5.07
CA LYS A 149 -4.70 17.90 -6.29
C LYS A 149 -3.51 16.98 -6.63
N LEU A 150 -3.38 16.58 -7.88
CA LEU A 150 -2.16 15.96 -8.37
C LEU A 150 -1.11 17.05 -8.61
N PRO A 151 0.16 16.89 -8.19
CA PRO A 151 1.17 17.90 -8.45
C PRO A 151 1.28 18.26 -9.93
N ASP A 152 1.44 19.55 -10.25
CA ASP A 152 1.33 20.06 -11.62
C ASP A 152 2.27 19.36 -12.61
N LYS A 153 3.48 18.98 -12.18
CA LYS A 153 4.42 18.19 -13.00
C LYS A 153 3.84 16.86 -13.52
N TRP A 154 2.93 16.24 -12.78
CA TRP A 154 2.26 15.01 -13.20
C TRP A 154 0.99 15.30 -13.97
N ILE A 155 0.28 16.39 -13.67
CA ILE A 155 -0.85 16.86 -14.48
C ILE A 155 -0.39 17.14 -15.92
N GLN A 156 0.76 17.79 -16.09
CA GLN A 156 1.35 18.05 -17.42
C GLN A 156 1.70 16.78 -18.21
N LEU A 157 1.86 15.63 -17.54
CA LEU A 157 2.20 14.36 -18.17
C LEU A 157 0.97 13.46 -18.41
N PHE A 158 -0.06 13.57 -17.58
CA PHE A 158 -1.18 12.62 -17.54
C PHE A 158 -2.58 13.24 -17.59
N GLY A 159 -2.70 14.56 -17.54
CA GLY A 159 -3.98 15.28 -17.46
C GLY A 159 -4.54 15.75 -18.81
N GLY A 160 -3.92 15.39 -19.93
CA GLY A 160 -4.25 15.94 -21.26
C GLY A 160 -5.66 15.63 -21.74
N LEU A 161 -6.25 14.50 -21.31
CA LEU A 161 -7.64 14.16 -21.60
C LEU A 161 -8.67 15.09 -20.94
N TYR A 162 -8.22 15.88 -19.97
CA TYR A 162 -9.03 16.76 -19.12
C TYR A 162 -8.47 18.19 -19.11
N ALA A 163 -7.80 18.58 -20.20
CA ALA A 163 -7.11 19.85 -20.35
C ALA A 163 -8.02 21.06 -20.10
N GLU A 164 -9.31 20.94 -20.36
CA GLU A 164 -10.34 21.97 -20.13
C GLU A 164 -10.44 22.41 -18.67
N HIS A 165 -10.05 21.57 -17.72
CA HIS A 165 -10.03 21.94 -16.30
C HIS A 165 -8.85 22.85 -15.91
N ARG A 166 -7.81 22.92 -16.75
CA ARG A 166 -6.57 23.68 -16.50
C ARG A 166 -6.11 24.39 -17.79
N PRO A 167 -6.89 25.38 -18.28
CA PRO A 167 -6.59 26.08 -19.53
C PRO A 167 -5.31 26.92 -19.46
N GLU A 168 -4.81 27.22 -18.26
CA GLU A 168 -3.57 27.97 -18.06
C GLU A 168 -2.31 27.12 -18.25
N ILE A 169 -2.44 25.79 -18.39
CA ILE A 169 -1.32 24.91 -18.76
C ILE A 169 -1.12 24.96 -20.28
N PRO A 170 0.11 25.25 -20.77
CA PRO A 170 0.38 25.25 -22.20
C PRO A 170 0.53 23.81 -22.74
N TRP A 171 -0.59 23.11 -22.91
CA TRP A 171 -0.64 21.70 -23.27
C TRP A 171 0.07 21.35 -24.59
N GLU A 172 0.16 22.30 -25.53
CA GLU A 172 0.88 22.11 -26.80
C GLU A 172 2.39 21.95 -26.61
N TYR A 173 2.97 22.59 -25.58
CA TYR A 173 4.39 22.50 -25.22
C TYR A 173 4.64 21.54 -24.06
N ALA A 174 3.58 21.07 -23.39
CA ALA A 174 3.70 20.06 -22.34
C ALA A 174 4.26 18.76 -22.92
N GLN A 175 5.18 18.13 -22.19
CA GLN A 175 5.70 16.82 -22.56
C GLN A 175 4.54 15.86 -22.80
N CYS A 176 4.57 15.14 -23.93
CA CYS A 176 3.51 14.24 -24.42
C CYS A 176 2.09 14.83 -24.45
N LYS A 177 1.92 16.16 -24.45
CA LYS A 177 0.62 16.85 -24.44
C LYS A 177 -0.31 16.40 -23.31
N GLY A 178 0.26 15.99 -22.16
CA GLY A 178 -0.53 15.45 -21.05
C GLY A 178 -1.04 14.01 -21.25
N CYS A 179 -0.60 13.32 -22.30
CA CYS A 179 -1.01 11.97 -22.64
C CYS A 179 0.21 11.05 -22.78
N ALA A 180 0.81 10.68 -21.65
CA ALA A 180 1.95 9.76 -21.62
C ALA A 180 1.64 8.44 -22.36
N PRO A 181 2.61 7.84 -23.10
CA PRO A 181 2.39 6.69 -23.97
C PRO A 181 2.32 5.35 -23.24
N PHE A 182 2.07 5.36 -21.92
CA PHE A 182 1.96 4.16 -21.10
C PHE A 182 0.92 4.35 -20.00
N ASN A 183 0.27 3.27 -19.62
CA ASN A 183 -0.71 3.27 -18.54
C ASN A 183 -0.03 3.24 -17.17
N VAL A 184 -0.67 3.85 -16.19
CA VAL A 184 -0.24 3.86 -14.79
C VAL A 184 -1.32 3.21 -13.94
N SER A 185 -0.92 2.32 -13.04
CA SER A 185 -1.87 1.63 -12.17
C SER A 185 -1.34 1.38 -10.75
N PRO A 186 -2.22 1.44 -9.73
CA PRO A 186 -1.90 1.04 -8.36
C PRO A 186 -1.96 -0.48 -8.12
N GLU A 187 -2.29 -1.29 -9.13
CA GLU A 187 -2.67 -2.71 -8.96
C GLU A 187 -1.48 -3.68 -8.79
N CYS A 188 -0.23 -3.22 -8.86
CA CYS A 188 0.93 -4.12 -8.82
C CYS A 188 1.01 -4.97 -7.55
N CYS A 189 0.91 -4.34 -6.37
CA CYS A 189 0.96 -5.04 -5.09
C CYS A 189 -0.22 -5.99 -4.93
N LYS A 190 -1.38 -5.66 -5.51
CA LYS A 190 -2.60 -6.46 -5.37
C LYS A 190 -2.41 -7.85 -5.93
N TRP A 191 -1.99 -7.95 -7.19
CA TRP A 191 -1.87 -9.24 -7.88
C TRP A 191 -0.61 -10.00 -7.50
N MET A 192 0.44 -9.27 -7.16
CA MET A 192 1.71 -9.89 -6.85
C MET A 192 1.82 -10.33 -5.39
N LYS A 193 1.20 -9.61 -4.44
CA LYS A 193 1.40 -9.81 -3.00
C LYS A 193 0.11 -9.88 -2.19
N GLU A 194 -0.75 -8.86 -2.25
CA GLU A 194 -1.91 -8.72 -1.34
C GLU A 194 -2.91 -9.87 -1.56
N LYS A 195 -3.36 -10.09 -2.81
CA LYS A 195 -4.37 -11.08 -3.13
C LYS A 195 -3.92 -12.53 -2.87
N PRO A 196 -2.71 -12.98 -3.28
CA PRO A 196 -2.21 -14.31 -2.90
C PRO A 196 -2.20 -14.54 -1.39
N CYS A 197 -1.76 -13.55 -0.60
CA CYS A 197 -1.74 -13.65 0.85
C CYS A 197 -3.15 -13.68 1.44
N GLU A 198 -4.05 -12.80 0.99
CA GLU A 198 -5.44 -12.75 1.48
C GLU A 198 -6.20 -14.05 1.19
N ASP A 199 -6.05 -14.61 -0.01
CA ASP A 199 -6.74 -15.83 -0.40
C ASP A 199 -6.18 -17.04 0.37
N TRP A 200 -4.87 -17.11 0.58
CA TRP A 200 -4.26 -18.12 1.46
C TRP A 200 -4.73 -17.97 2.91
N GLN A 201 -4.80 -16.74 3.42
CA GLN A 201 -5.26 -16.46 4.79
C GLN A 201 -6.69 -16.96 4.99
N LYS A 202 -7.60 -16.62 4.07
CA LYS A 202 -9.00 -17.07 4.10
C LYS A 202 -9.10 -18.59 4.03
N ALA A 203 -8.35 -19.22 3.13
CA ALA A 203 -8.38 -20.68 2.96
C ALA A 203 -7.89 -21.44 4.19
N ASN A 204 -7.04 -20.84 5.02
CA ASN A 204 -6.43 -21.47 6.20
C ASN A 204 -6.97 -20.92 7.53
N ASN A 205 -8.03 -20.10 7.50
CA ASN A 205 -8.59 -19.42 8.67
C ASN A 205 -7.53 -18.64 9.48
N MET A 206 -6.64 -17.95 8.77
CA MET A 206 -5.53 -17.21 9.33
C MET A 206 -5.83 -15.71 9.37
N ILE A 207 -5.41 -15.04 10.44
CA ILE A 207 -5.35 -13.58 10.51
C ILE A 207 -3.89 -13.10 10.70
N PRO A 208 -3.44 -12.07 9.96
CA PRO A 208 -2.03 -11.67 10.00
C PRO A 208 -1.71 -10.63 11.08
N TYR A 209 -0.65 -10.87 11.83
CA TYR A 209 0.17 -9.77 12.35
C TYR A 209 0.80 -9.02 11.17
N LEU A 210 0.64 -7.70 11.17
CA LEU A 210 1.23 -6.81 10.19
C LEU A 210 2.20 -5.85 10.88
N GLY A 211 3.44 -5.80 10.37
CA GLY A 211 4.42 -4.82 10.82
C GLY A 211 3.99 -3.42 10.46
N LEU A 212 3.57 -2.65 11.46
CA LEU A 212 3.56 -1.20 11.40
C LEU A 212 4.78 -0.75 12.21
N GLY A 213 5.72 -0.04 11.56
CA GLY A 213 6.93 0.45 12.23
C GLY A 213 6.61 1.11 13.57
N ILE A 214 7.28 0.63 14.63
CA ILE A 214 7.20 1.15 16.00
C ILE A 214 7.93 2.49 16.13
#